data_AF-A0A955NB40-F1
#
_entry.id   AF-A0A955NB40-F1
#
_cell.length_a   1.000
_cell.length_b   1.000
_cell.length_c   1.000
_cell.angle_alpha   90.00
_cell.angle_beta   90.00
_cell.angle_gamma   90.00
#
_symmetry.space_group_name_H-M   'P 1'
#
loop_
_entity.id
_entity.type
_entity.pdbx_description
1 polymer ?
#
loop_
_entity_poly.entity_id
_entity_poly.type
_entity_poly.pdbx_seq_one_letter_code
_entity_poly.pdbx_strand_id
1 'polypeptide(L)'
;MKFEFPEEQVLVSDFMLWHHPLNYFYLPSSERDDQRFNRELSKRGLDHHRSKPLPDPHWHGEIVKSWDRIFDLDWVDEYIASPLPEKSLQGVFWELEWERVLEVREFKAR
;
A
#
# COMPACT_ATOMS: atom_id res chain seq x y z
N MET A 1 10.88 3.21 -21.08
CA MET A 1 9.91 4.22 -21.55
C MET A 1 9.94 5.38 -20.57
N LYS A 2 9.81 6.62 -21.06
CA LYS A 2 9.70 7.82 -20.24
C LYS A 2 8.44 8.58 -20.69
N PHE A 3 7.67 9.08 -19.74
CA PHE A 3 6.44 9.83 -19.95
C PHE A 3 6.28 10.88 -18.84
N GLU A 4 5.36 11.81 -19.03
CA GLU A 4 5.09 12.91 -18.10
C GLU A 4 3.58 13.08 -17.87
N PHE A 5 3.20 13.33 -16.62
CA PHE A 5 1.82 13.57 -16.20
C PHE A 5 1.75 14.75 -15.23
N PRO A 6 0.64 15.51 -15.24
CA PRO A 6 0.28 16.36 -14.12
C PRO A 6 0.18 15.53 -12.83
N GLU A 7 0.63 16.10 -11.72
CA GLU A 7 0.67 15.42 -10.41
C GLU A 7 -0.72 14.93 -10.00
N GLU A 8 -1.76 15.69 -10.32
CA GLU A 8 -3.15 15.41 -9.97
C GLU A 8 -3.73 14.21 -10.72
N GLN A 9 -3.04 13.73 -11.77
CA GLN A 9 -3.44 12.56 -12.56
C GLN A 9 -2.72 11.28 -12.14
N VAL A 10 -1.80 11.39 -11.16
CA VAL A 10 -1.03 10.25 -10.65
C VAL A 10 -1.35 10.05 -9.18
N LEU A 11 -1.91 8.89 -8.84
CA LEU A 11 -2.03 8.48 -7.45
C LEU A 11 -0.72 7.83 -7.02
N VAL A 12 0.00 8.49 -6.12
CA VAL A 12 1.28 8.00 -5.58
C VAL A 12 1.06 7.29 -4.25
N SER A 13 1.74 6.18 -4.04
CA SER A 13 1.72 5.43 -2.79
C SER A 13 3.10 4.89 -2.43
N ASP A 14 3.30 4.59 -1.15
CA ASP A 14 4.46 3.86 -0.67
C ASP A 14 4.43 2.41 -1.21
N PHE A 15 5.41 2.09 -2.05
CA PHE A 15 5.52 0.79 -2.72
C PHE A 15 5.70 -0.35 -1.73
N MET A 16 6.42 -0.12 -0.62
CA MET A 16 6.65 -1.15 0.37
C MET A 16 5.34 -1.43 1.13
N LEU A 17 4.65 -0.40 1.58
CA LEU A 17 3.40 -0.55 2.33
C LEU A 17 2.24 -1.09 1.49
N TRP A 18 2.25 -0.87 0.17
CA TRP A 18 1.23 -1.40 -0.74
C TRP A 18 1.05 -2.93 -0.68
N HIS A 19 2.08 -3.66 -0.22
CA HIS A 19 1.98 -5.10 -0.02
C HIS A 19 0.92 -5.51 1.02
N HIS A 20 0.52 -4.61 1.94
CA HIS A 20 -0.55 -4.86 2.90
C HIS A 20 -1.92 -4.97 2.20
N PRO A 21 -2.42 -3.96 1.47
CA PRO A 21 -3.64 -4.08 0.67
C PRO A 21 -3.60 -5.26 -0.31
N LEU A 22 -2.47 -5.45 -1.04
CA LEU A 22 -2.33 -6.56 -1.98
C LEU A 22 -2.62 -7.92 -1.31
N ASN A 23 -2.10 -8.11 -0.10
CA ASN A 23 -2.18 -9.39 0.59
C ASN A 23 -3.34 -9.48 1.59
N TYR A 24 -4.21 -8.47 1.67
CA TYR A 24 -5.26 -8.37 2.69
C TYR A 24 -4.68 -8.39 4.12
N PHE A 25 -3.57 -7.72 4.36
CA PHE A 25 -2.98 -7.60 5.69
C PHE A 25 -3.43 -6.31 6.37
N TYR A 26 -3.55 -6.36 7.69
CA TYR A 26 -3.66 -5.14 8.48
C TYR A 26 -2.38 -4.33 8.33
N LEU A 27 -2.49 -3.02 8.09
CA LEU A 27 -1.36 -2.09 8.08
C LEU A 27 -1.33 -1.36 9.43
N PRO A 28 -0.52 -1.81 10.40
CA PRO A 28 -0.51 -1.23 11.73
C PRO A 28 0.13 0.16 11.73
N SER A 29 -0.31 1.06 12.60
CA SER A 29 0.31 2.39 12.75
C SER A 29 1.54 2.42 13.66
N SER A 30 1.84 1.32 14.33
CA SER A 30 2.99 1.11 15.23
C SER A 30 3.06 -0.36 15.62
N GLU A 31 4.15 -0.80 16.21
CA GLU A 31 4.25 -2.16 16.75
C GLU A 31 3.14 -2.47 17.79
N ARG A 32 2.80 -1.50 18.65
CA ARG A 32 1.75 -1.66 19.66
C ARG A 32 0.37 -1.85 19.03
N ASP A 33 0.12 -1.15 17.92
CA ASP A 33 -1.12 -1.25 17.15
C ASP A 33 -1.28 -2.65 16.54
N ASP A 34 -0.21 -3.18 15.96
CA ASP A 34 -0.17 -4.54 15.41
C ASP A 34 -0.47 -5.59 16.49
N GLN A 35 0.24 -5.51 17.62
CA GLN A 35 0.05 -6.42 18.75
C GLN A 35 -1.36 -6.32 19.34
N ARG A 36 -1.99 -5.15 19.34
CA ARG A 36 -3.39 -4.99 19.77
C ARG A 36 -4.33 -5.70 18.79
N PHE A 37 -4.20 -5.40 17.50
CA PHE A 37 -5.05 -5.95 16.45
C PHE A 37 -5.01 -7.48 16.43
N ASN A 38 -3.81 -8.06 16.39
CA ASN A 38 -3.63 -9.51 16.34
C ASN A 38 -4.18 -10.22 17.59
N ARG A 39 -4.01 -9.62 18.77
CA ARG A 39 -4.57 -10.15 20.03
C ARG A 39 -6.09 -10.17 20.02
N GLU A 40 -6.72 -9.11 19.54
CA GLU A 40 -8.18 -9.02 19.48
C GLU A 40 -8.79 -9.94 18.42
N LEU A 41 -8.12 -10.12 17.26
CA LEU A 41 -8.50 -11.15 16.28
C LEU A 41 -8.43 -12.55 16.89
N SER A 42 -7.33 -12.87 17.55
CA SER A 42 -7.07 -14.19 18.12
C SER A 42 -8.09 -14.58 19.19
N LYS A 43 -8.48 -13.64 20.07
CA LYS A 43 -9.56 -13.85 21.07
C LYS A 43 -10.90 -14.26 20.45
N ARG A 44 -11.12 -13.91 19.18
CA ARG A 44 -12.35 -14.20 18.43
C ARG A 44 -12.20 -15.42 17.51
N GLY A 45 -11.05 -16.08 17.52
CA GLY A 45 -10.76 -17.18 16.61
C GLY A 45 -10.64 -16.76 15.14
N LEU A 46 -10.38 -15.47 14.87
CA LEU A 46 -10.21 -14.92 13.53
C LEU A 46 -8.73 -14.90 13.14
N ASP A 47 -8.46 -15.19 11.87
CA ASP A 47 -7.11 -15.18 11.28
C ASP A 47 -7.21 -14.64 9.84
N HIS A 48 -6.75 -13.40 9.65
CA HIS A 48 -6.81 -12.72 8.35
C HIS A 48 -5.79 -13.28 7.34
N HIS A 49 -4.84 -14.12 7.75
CA HIS A 49 -3.97 -14.83 6.82
C HIS A 49 -4.66 -16.05 6.19
N ARG A 50 -5.62 -16.66 6.91
CA ARG A 50 -6.33 -17.87 6.47
C ARG A 50 -7.71 -17.61 5.89
N SER A 51 -8.41 -16.60 6.40
CA SER A 51 -9.78 -16.27 6.00
C SER A 51 -9.85 -14.85 5.47
N LYS A 52 -10.11 -14.74 4.17
CA LYS A 52 -10.10 -13.47 3.41
C LYS A 52 -11.35 -13.42 2.51
N PRO A 53 -12.21 -12.38 2.65
CA PRO A 53 -12.19 -11.36 3.70
C PRO A 53 -12.50 -11.99 5.08
N LEU A 54 -12.25 -11.22 6.15
CA LEU A 54 -12.71 -11.62 7.48
C LEU A 54 -14.25 -11.62 7.49
N PRO A 55 -14.90 -12.63 8.12
CA PRO A 55 -16.36 -12.72 8.16
C PRO A 55 -16.99 -11.66 9.07
N ASP A 56 -16.24 -11.12 10.03
CA ASP A 56 -16.69 -10.03 10.89
C ASP A 56 -16.48 -8.68 10.18
N PRO A 57 -17.56 -7.93 9.85
CA PRO A 57 -17.46 -6.66 9.12
C PRO A 57 -16.65 -5.58 9.85
N HIS A 58 -16.64 -5.60 11.18
CA HIS A 58 -15.87 -4.63 11.96
C HIS A 58 -14.37 -4.83 11.72
N TRP A 59 -13.89 -6.07 11.83
CA TRP A 59 -12.46 -6.38 11.63
C TRP A 59 -12.03 -6.31 10.17
N HIS A 60 -12.93 -6.63 9.23
CA HIS A 60 -12.70 -6.33 7.81
C HIS A 60 -12.53 -4.82 7.59
N GLY A 61 -13.41 -4.01 8.16
CA GLY A 61 -13.36 -2.56 8.07
C GLY A 61 -12.07 -1.97 8.64
N GLU A 62 -11.59 -2.47 9.78
CA GLU A 62 -10.31 -2.06 10.37
C GLU A 62 -9.12 -2.35 9.44
N ILE A 63 -9.12 -3.51 8.76
CA ILE A 63 -8.09 -3.84 7.75
C ILE A 63 -8.16 -2.86 6.59
N VAL A 64 -9.34 -2.69 5.98
CA VAL A 64 -9.47 -1.83 4.79
C VAL A 64 -9.12 -0.37 5.12
N LYS A 65 -9.62 0.15 6.23
CA LYS A 65 -9.31 1.51 6.69
C LYS A 65 -7.82 1.70 6.97
N SER A 66 -7.14 0.65 7.41
CA SER A 66 -5.71 0.73 7.70
C SER A 66 -4.85 1.03 6.46
N TRP A 67 -5.36 0.69 5.27
CA TRP A 67 -4.66 0.83 3.99
C TRP A 67 -4.54 2.27 3.51
N ASP A 68 -5.37 3.20 3.99
CA ASP A 68 -5.27 4.62 3.61
C ASP A 68 -3.88 5.20 3.92
N ARG A 69 -3.15 4.60 4.88
CA ARG A 69 -1.79 5.01 5.24
C ARG A 69 -0.75 4.80 4.14
N ILE A 70 -1.02 3.96 3.12
CA ILE A 70 -0.08 3.83 1.98
C ILE A 70 0.06 5.13 1.18
N PHE A 71 -0.91 6.05 1.31
CA PHE A 71 -0.91 7.34 0.65
C PHE A 71 -0.29 8.45 1.53
N ASP A 72 -0.02 8.17 2.80
CA ASP A 72 0.62 9.12 3.72
C ASP A 72 2.15 9.01 3.58
N LEU A 73 2.70 9.75 2.61
CA LEU A 73 4.13 9.71 2.30
C LEU A 73 5.01 10.39 3.36
N ASP A 74 4.41 11.24 4.21
CA ASP A 74 5.09 11.92 5.31
C ASP A 74 5.10 11.10 6.60
N TRP A 75 4.32 10.01 6.66
CA TRP A 75 4.28 9.14 7.83
C TRP A 75 5.58 8.35 8.01
N VAL A 76 6.11 8.45 9.24
CA VAL A 76 7.30 7.75 9.71
C VAL A 76 6.97 7.03 11.02
N ASP A 77 7.41 5.77 11.11
CA ASP A 77 7.32 4.95 12.30
C ASP A 77 8.45 3.91 12.27
N GLU A 78 9.18 3.76 13.38
CA GLU A 78 10.37 2.92 13.47
C GLU A 78 10.11 1.44 13.15
N TYR A 79 8.87 0.97 13.30
CA TYR A 79 8.50 -0.42 13.08
C TYR A 79 8.08 -0.70 11.63
N ILE A 80 7.41 0.25 10.97
CA ILE A 80 6.68 -0.04 9.71
C ILE A 80 6.91 0.98 8.58
N ALA A 81 7.28 2.23 8.87
CA ALA A 81 7.29 3.29 7.86
C ALA A 81 8.60 4.11 7.88
N SER A 82 9.35 4.05 6.77
CA SER A 82 10.59 4.81 6.61
C SER A 82 10.34 6.29 6.24
N PRO A 83 11.29 7.20 6.49
CA PRO A 83 11.27 8.57 5.99
C PRO A 83 11.21 8.64 4.46
N LEU A 84 10.59 9.70 3.92
CA LEU A 84 10.39 9.89 2.47
C LEU A 84 11.64 9.66 1.59
N PRO A 85 12.86 10.13 1.94
CA PRO A 85 14.06 9.88 1.13
C PRO A 85 14.45 8.40 0.98
N GLU A 86 13.98 7.55 1.89
CA GLU A 86 14.25 6.11 1.91
C GLU A 86 13.06 5.29 1.36
N LYS A 87 11.89 5.92 1.17
CA LYS A 87 10.72 5.26 0.61
C LYS A 87 10.93 4.93 -0.87
N SER A 88 10.53 3.73 -1.24
CA SER A 88 10.27 3.41 -2.65
C SER A 88 8.84 3.85 -2.99
N LEU A 89 8.69 4.63 -4.05
CA LEU A 89 7.38 5.14 -4.48
C LEU A 89 6.90 4.40 -5.71
N GLN A 90 5.59 4.20 -5.78
CA GLN A 90 4.90 3.80 -7.01
C GLN A 90 3.81 4.81 -7.34
N GLY A 91 3.55 4.99 -8.63
CA GLY A 91 2.46 5.83 -9.12
C GLY A 91 1.56 5.02 -10.05
N VAL A 92 0.25 5.21 -9.93
CA VAL A 92 -0.74 4.68 -10.86
C VAL A 92 -1.50 5.83 -11.50
N PHE A 93 -1.83 5.67 -12.78
CA PHE A 93 -2.62 6.60 -13.57
C PHE A 93 -3.57 5.79 -14.46
N TRP A 94 -4.63 6.42 -14.94
CA TRP A 94 -5.74 5.70 -15.60
C TRP A 94 -5.40 5.24 -17.02
N GLU A 95 -4.79 6.11 -17.82
CA GLU A 95 -4.46 5.84 -19.22
C GLU A 95 -3.16 6.53 -19.63
N LEU A 96 -2.45 5.95 -20.60
CA LEU A 96 -1.26 6.53 -21.21
C LEU A 96 -1.55 6.89 -22.67
N GLU A 97 -1.69 8.18 -22.93
CA GLU A 97 -1.79 8.75 -24.28
C GLU A 97 -0.41 8.86 -24.93
N TRP A 98 -0.32 8.67 -26.25
CA TRP A 98 0.95 8.68 -26.98
C TRP A 98 1.66 10.04 -26.91
N GLU A 99 0.89 11.12 -26.87
CA GLU A 99 1.34 12.50 -26.77
C GLU A 99 2.12 12.76 -25.47
N ARG A 100 1.92 11.94 -24.44
CA ARG A 100 2.61 12.01 -23.14
C ARG A 100 3.90 11.20 -23.11
N VAL A 101 4.17 10.40 -24.14
CA VAL A 101 5.37 9.57 -24.23
C VAL A 101 6.54 10.42 -24.74
N LEU A 102 7.52 10.64 -23.88
CA LEU A 102 8.72 11.41 -24.21
C LEU A 102 9.81 10.56 -24.86
N GLU A 103 9.89 9.27 -24.49
CA GLU A 103 10.92 8.37 -24.99
C GLU A 103 10.49 6.91 -24.90
N VAL A 104 10.73 6.14 -25.96
CA VAL A 104 10.59 4.68 -25.99
C VAL A 104 11.96 4.05 -26.18
N ARG A 105 12.29 3.07 -25.34
CA ARG A 105 13.47 2.22 -25.52
C ARG A 105 13.01 0.81 -25.76
N GLU A 106 13.38 0.26 -26.90
CA GLU A 106 13.13 -1.15 -27.19
C GLU A 106 13.97 -2.03 -26.26
N PHE A 107 13.29 -2.94 -25.56
CA PHE A 107 13.97 -3.96 -24.80
C PHE A 107 14.62 -4.95 -25.76
N LYS A 108 15.94 -5.15 -25.65
CA LYS A 108 16.67 -6.18 -26.37
C LYS A 108 17.16 -7.21 -25.36
N ALA A 109 16.51 -8.38 -25.33
CA ALA A 109 17.03 -9.53 -24.61
C ALA A 109 18.36 -9.97 -25.22
N ARG A 110 19.33 -10.30 -24.38
CA ARG A 110 20.59 -10.94 -24.78
C ARG A 110 20.49 -12.44 -24.53
#